data_AF-A0A850PGN3-F1
#
_entry.id   AF-A0A850PGN3-F1
#
_cell.length_a   1.000
_cell.length_b   1.000
_cell.length_c   1.000
_cell.angle_alpha   90.00
_cell.angle_beta   90.00
_cell.angle_gamma   90.00
#
_symmetry.space_group_name_H-M   'P 1'
#
loop_
_entity.id
_entity.type
_entity.pdbx_description
1 polymer ?
#
loop_
_entity_poly.entity_id
_entity_poly.type
_entity_poly.pdbx_seq_one_letter_code
_entity_poly.pdbx_strand_id
1 'polypeptide(L)'
;MTITRLAALTAVTAVLVQCAPAPAPPVATSTPTAATSPVPPLSPETFSRVPPPPRPPQPQPASVHPVTVAELATTWRPGCPLAPESLRRVDLDYWGFDDRPHRGRLVVHQDLTAEVIDVFQQLFELRFPIERMRTADHYPDADDELSMRDNNTSAFNCRDIPGTGNWSLHAYGRAVDINPRLNPYVDRRGDFQPANAGPWVDRSRTDPGTLNDGDPAVRAFTDRGWRWGGHWRTPLDYQHFERR
;
A
#
# COMPACT_ATOMS: atom_id res chain seq x y z
N MET A 1 -0.27 89.83 7.97
CA MET A 1 0.61 88.72 8.36
C MET A 1 1.21 88.14 7.10
N THR A 2 2.51 88.31 6.98
CA THR A 2 3.40 87.82 5.92
C THR A 2 3.44 86.29 5.89
N ILE A 3 3.66 85.71 4.70
CA ILE A 3 4.78 84.80 4.39
C ILE A 3 4.56 84.26 2.95
N THR A 4 5.37 84.80 2.04
CA THR A 4 5.66 84.29 0.70
C THR A 4 6.48 83.01 0.83
N ARG A 5 6.13 81.91 0.14
CA ARG A 5 6.99 80.73 0.02
C ARG A 5 7.32 80.47 -1.45
N LEU A 6 8.60 80.70 -1.77
CA LEU A 6 9.28 80.30 -3.01
C LEU A 6 9.26 78.77 -3.12
N ALA A 7 8.90 78.27 -4.30
CA ALA A 7 9.20 76.91 -4.73
C ALA A 7 10.57 76.89 -5.43
N ALA A 8 11.50 76.09 -4.92
CA ALA A 8 12.81 75.87 -5.54
C ALA A 8 12.87 74.44 -6.09
N LEU A 9 13.18 74.33 -7.39
CA LEU A 9 13.50 73.09 -8.09
C LEU A 9 14.83 72.52 -7.57
N THR A 10 14.89 71.21 -7.34
CA THR A 10 16.14 70.47 -7.19
C THR A 10 16.25 69.41 -8.29
N ALA A 11 17.28 69.56 -9.12
CA ALA A 11 17.68 68.63 -10.17
C ALA A 11 18.39 67.41 -9.56
N VAL A 12 18.06 66.21 -10.06
CA VAL A 12 18.72 64.95 -9.68
C VAL A 12 19.78 64.65 -10.74
N THR A 13 21.06 64.75 -10.36
CA THR A 13 22.21 64.30 -11.15
C THR A 13 22.60 62.88 -10.74
N ALA A 14 22.51 61.94 -11.68
CA ALA A 14 23.02 60.58 -11.52
C ALA A 14 24.52 60.54 -11.81
N VAL A 15 25.33 60.07 -10.86
CA VAL A 15 26.77 59.81 -11.04
C VAL A 15 26.98 58.30 -11.06
N LEU A 16 27.41 57.78 -12.21
CA LEU A 16 27.91 56.42 -12.36
C LEU A 16 29.37 56.39 -11.91
N VAL A 17 29.68 55.66 -10.84
CA VAL A 17 31.06 55.39 -10.41
C VAL A 17 31.39 53.94 -10.72
N GLN A 18 32.37 53.78 -11.61
CA GLN A 18 32.91 52.52 -12.07
C GLN A 18 34.12 52.16 -11.21
N CYS A 19 34.07 51.06 -10.45
CA CYS A 19 35.19 50.57 -9.67
C CYS A 19 35.83 49.37 -10.38
N ALA A 20 37.07 49.54 -10.84
CA ALA A 20 37.95 48.45 -11.26
C ALA A 20 38.66 47.85 -10.00
N PRO A 21 38.95 46.54 -9.98
CA PRO A 21 39.64 45.90 -8.86
C PRO A 21 41.16 46.18 -8.85
N ALA A 22 41.70 46.37 -7.64
CA ALA A 22 43.11 46.66 -7.39
C ALA A 22 44.01 45.41 -7.43
N PRO A 23 45.34 45.54 -7.69
CA PRO A 23 46.26 44.40 -7.80
C PRO A 23 46.65 43.83 -6.44
N ALA A 24 46.89 42.51 -6.39
CA ALA A 24 47.30 41.79 -5.20
C ALA A 24 48.77 42.05 -4.80
N PRO A 25 49.10 42.06 -3.49
CA PRO A 25 50.47 42.25 -3.00
C PRO A 25 51.33 40.98 -3.09
N PRO A 26 52.67 41.10 -3.07
CA PRO A 26 53.60 39.99 -3.25
C PRO A 26 53.68 39.06 -2.03
N VAL A 27 53.78 37.76 -2.30
CA VAL A 27 53.93 36.68 -1.31
C VAL A 27 55.37 36.65 -0.78
N ALA A 28 55.51 36.69 0.54
CA ALA A 28 56.80 36.50 1.23
C ALA A 28 57.12 35.01 1.38
N THR A 29 58.29 34.60 0.91
CA THR A 29 58.82 33.24 1.02
C THR A 29 59.46 33.05 2.39
N SER A 30 58.86 32.21 3.24
CA SER A 30 59.49 31.69 4.46
C SER A 30 59.61 30.17 4.37
N THR A 31 60.85 29.68 4.32
CA THR A 31 61.20 28.25 4.41
C THR A 31 61.09 27.77 5.86
N PRO A 32 60.31 26.71 6.16
CA PRO A 32 60.42 26.00 7.42
C PRO A 32 61.41 24.83 7.30
N THR A 33 62.35 24.80 8.26
CA THR A 33 63.32 23.74 8.52
C THR A 33 62.64 22.39 8.76
N ALA A 34 63.01 21.36 7.99
CA ALA A 34 62.52 20.00 8.14
C ALA A 34 63.21 19.28 9.31
N ALA A 35 62.44 18.88 10.32
CA ALA A 35 62.86 17.89 11.32
C ALA A 35 62.26 16.53 10.91
N THR A 36 63.12 15.58 10.54
CA THR A 36 62.71 14.25 10.07
C THR A 36 62.57 13.29 11.24
N SER A 37 61.34 12.98 11.65
CA SER A 37 61.05 11.83 12.52
C SER A 37 60.77 10.58 11.66
N PRO A 38 61.23 9.38 12.04
CA PRO A 38 60.97 8.17 11.27
C PRO A 38 59.49 7.77 11.37
N VAL A 39 58.85 7.55 10.21
CA VAL A 39 57.48 7.05 10.11
C VAL A 39 57.49 5.54 10.34
N PRO A 40 56.70 4.99 11.29
CA PRO A 40 56.60 3.55 11.49
C PRO A 40 55.95 2.87 10.27
N PRO A 41 56.33 1.62 9.93
CA PRO A 41 55.74 0.91 8.81
C PRO A 41 54.25 0.63 9.07
N LEU A 42 53.41 0.91 8.07
CA LEU A 42 51.98 0.61 8.10
C LEU A 42 51.75 -0.91 8.11
N SER A 43 50.80 -1.35 8.93
CA SER A 43 50.36 -2.75 8.98
C SER A 43 49.79 -3.20 7.62
N PRO A 44 49.97 -4.48 7.23
CA PRO A 44 49.43 -5.00 5.98
C PRO A 44 47.89 -4.95 6.00
N GLU A 45 47.30 -4.33 4.98
CA GLU A 45 45.84 -4.31 4.79
C GLU A 45 45.33 -5.72 4.54
N THR A 46 44.55 -6.25 5.49
CA THR A 46 43.84 -7.51 5.32
C THR A 46 42.50 -7.21 4.69
N PHE A 47 42.36 -7.46 3.39
CA PHE A 47 41.07 -7.38 2.71
C PHE A 47 40.20 -8.57 3.11
N SER A 48 39.33 -8.38 4.11
CA SER A 48 38.24 -9.32 4.37
C SER A 48 37.22 -9.24 3.24
N ARG A 49 37.06 -10.33 2.49
CA ARG A 49 35.95 -10.47 1.53
C ARG A 49 34.64 -10.48 2.31
N VAL A 50 33.85 -9.42 2.18
CA VAL A 50 32.46 -9.40 2.65
C VAL A 50 31.69 -10.40 1.78
N PRO A 51 31.01 -11.41 2.36
CA PRO A 51 30.12 -12.28 1.61
C PRO A 51 29.09 -11.45 0.85
N PRO A 52 28.73 -11.80 -0.40
CA PRO A 52 27.67 -11.10 -1.10
C PRO A 52 26.38 -11.14 -0.25
N PRO A 53 25.57 -10.07 -0.27
CA PRO A 53 24.32 -10.05 0.48
C PRO A 53 23.43 -11.23 0.02
N PRO A 54 22.61 -11.80 0.93
CA PRO A 54 21.68 -12.86 0.55
C PRO A 54 20.78 -12.37 -0.59
N ARG A 55 20.58 -13.24 -1.59
CA ARG A 55 19.72 -12.94 -2.74
C ARG A 55 18.30 -12.64 -2.23
N PRO A 56 17.64 -11.58 -2.71
CA PRO A 56 16.25 -11.32 -2.32
C PRO A 56 15.37 -12.53 -2.67
N PRO A 57 14.37 -12.86 -1.84
CA PRO A 57 13.44 -13.94 -2.11
C PRO A 57 12.81 -13.72 -3.50
N GLN A 58 12.83 -14.78 -4.33
CA GLN A 58 12.23 -14.73 -5.65
C GLN A 58 10.72 -14.99 -5.55
N PRO A 59 9.90 -14.36 -6.41
CA PRO A 59 8.48 -14.65 -6.49
C PRO A 59 8.23 -16.15 -6.72
N GLN A 60 7.31 -16.72 -5.95
CA GLN A 60 6.89 -18.11 -6.06
C GLN A 60 5.61 -18.20 -6.92
N PRO A 61 5.52 -19.15 -7.86
CA PRO A 61 4.29 -19.36 -8.61
C PRO A 61 3.08 -19.56 -7.69
N ALA A 62 1.91 -19.08 -8.10
CA ALA A 62 0.68 -19.36 -7.38
C ALA A 62 0.41 -20.87 -7.34
N SER A 63 -0.24 -21.35 -6.28
CA SER A 63 -0.60 -22.76 -6.12
C SER A 63 -2.04 -22.91 -5.63
N VAL A 64 -2.76 -23.88 -6.19
CA VAL A 64 -4.17 -24.12 -5.90
C VAL A 64 -4.33 -25.48 -5.23
N HIS A 65 -5.05 -25.52 -4.11
CA HIS A 65 -5.24 -26.72 -3.30
C HIS A 65 -6.72 -26.97 -3.04
N PRO A 66 -7.17 -28.24 -2.98
CA PRO A 66 -8.47 -28.56 -2.38
C PRO A 66 -8.51 -28.11 -0.92
N VAL A 67 -9.72 -27.97 -0.37
CA VAL A 67 -9.94 -27.67 1.04
C VAL A 67 -10.85 -28.71 1.67
N THR A 68 -10.59 -29.01 2.93
CA THR A 68 -11.42 -29.87 3.77
C THR A 68 -12.25 -29.06 4.75
N VAL A 69 -13.30 -29.65 5.32
CA VAL A 69 -14.08 -29.03 6.41
C VAL A 69 -13.17 -28.61 7.57
N ALA A 70 -12.17 -29.43 7.92
CA ALA A 70 -11.25 -29.14 9.01
C ALA A 70 -10.38 -27.90 8.73
N GLU A 71 -9.95 -27.71 7.48
CA GLU A 71 -9.16 -26.53 7.08
C GLU A 71 -10.01 -25.26 6.96
N LEU A 72 -11.29 -25.38 6.58
CA LEU A 72 -12.20 -24.23 6.58
C LEU A 72 -12.60 -23.81 8.00
N ALA A 73 -12.55 -24.73 8.95
CA ALA A 73 -12.84 -24.50 10.36
C ALA A 73 -14.14 -23.69 10.56
N THR A 74 -14.10 -22.57 11.28
CA THR A 74 -15.28 -21.74 11.60
C THR A 74 -15.83 -20.96 10.40
N THR A 75 -15.09 -20.83 9.31
CA THR A 75 -15.56 -20.12 8.10
C THR A 75 -16.62 -20.90 7.33
N TRP A 76 -16.84 -22.19 7.65
CA TRP A 76 -17.82 -23.05 7.02
C TRP A 76 -18.57 -23.90 8.05
N ARG A 77 -19.85 -24.17 7.80
CA ARG A 77 -20.69 -25.06 8.62
C ARG A 77 -21.80 -25.68 7.77
N PRO A 78 -22.43 -26.79 8.23
CA PRO A 78 -23.67 -27.27 7.62
C PRO A 78 -24.71 -26.15 7.47
N GLY A 79 -25.30 -26.02 6.29
CA GLY A 79 -26.22 -24.93 5.94
C GLY A 79 -25.60 -23.81 5.11
N CYS A 80 -24.26 -23.76 4.98
CA CYS A 80 -23.60 -22.91 4.00
C CYS A 80 -24.04 -23.25 2.57
N PRO A 81 -24.10 -22.25 1.67
CA PRO A 81 -24.68 -22.45 0.34
C PRO A 81 -23.78 -23.27 -0.60
N LEU A 82 -22.51 -23.47 -0.25
CA LEU A 82 -21.56 -24.29 -0.99
C LEU A 82 -20.93 -25.35 -0.11
N ALA A 83 -20.67 -26.51 -0.70
CA ALA A 83 -19.86 -27.55 -0.09
C ALA A 83 -18.35 -27.23 -0.24
N PRO A 84 -17.48 -27.70 0.67
CA PRO A 84 -16.04 -27.46 0.60
C PRO A 84 -15.39 -27.85 -0.73
N GLU A 85 -15.94 -28.86 -1.42
CA GLU A 85 -15.45 -29.36 -2.71
C GLU A 85 -15.57 -28.32 -3.83
N SER A 86 -16.45 -27.32 -3.69
CA SER A 86 -16.59 -26.20 -4.63
C SER A 86 -15.57 -25.08 -4.38
N LEU A 87 -14.80 -25.15 -3.30
CA LEU A 87 -13.86 -24.13 -2.88
C LEU A 87 -12.41 -24.61 -3.09
N ARG A 88 -11.50 -23.65 -3.29
CA ARG A 88 -10.06 -23.89 -3.38
C ARG A 88 -9.31 -22.86 -2.57
N ARG A 89 -8.25 -23.31 -1.91
CA ARG A 89 -7.25 -22.41 -1.31
C ARG A 89 -6.22 -22.07 -2.38
N VAL A 90 -6.02 -20.78 -2.60
CA VAL A 90 -5.03 -20.23 -3.54
C VAL A 90 -3.96 -19.54 -2.72
N ASP A 91 -2.71 -19.97 -2.88
CA ASP A 91 -1.56 -19.30 -2.29
C ASP A 91 -0.96 -18.34 -3.31
N LEU A 92 -0.75 -17.10 -2.90
CA LEU A 92 -0.43 -15.97 -3.77
C LEU A 92 0.72 -15.15 -3.16
N ASP A 93 1.55 -14.57 -4.00
CA ASP A 93 2.50 -13.55 -3.55
C ASP A 93 1.82 -12.17 -3.52
N TYR A 94 2.19 -11.33 -2.55
CA TYR A 94 1.76 -9.94 -2.46
C TYR A 94 2.89 -9.05 -1.95
N TRP A 95 2.85 -7.75 -2.25
CA TRP A 95 3.77 -6.78 -1.64
C TRP A 95 3.21 -6.30 -0.30
N GLY A 96 4.01 -6.39 0.75
CA GLY A 96 3.69 -5.82 2.05
C GLY A 96 3.96 -4.33 2.11
N PHE A 97 3.42 -3.66 3.13
CA PHE A 97 3.77 -2.27 3.45
C PHE A 97 5.24 -2.08 3.87
N ASP A 98 5.96 -3.18 4.14
CA ASP A 98 7.39 -3.20 4.40
C ASP A 98 8.26 -3.25 3.12
N ASP A 99 7.64 -3.08 1.94
CA ASP A 99 8.28 -3.15 0.62
C ASP A 99 9.04 -4.47 0.43
N ARG A 100 8.40 -5.57 0.85
CA ARG A 100 8.89 -6.94 0.65
C ARG A 100 7.80 -7.85 0.10
N PRO A 101 8.15 -8.87 -0.70
CA PRO A 101 7.20 -9.90 -1.09
C PRO A 101 6.86 -10.80 0.10
N HIS A 102 5.57 -11.08 0.27
CA HIS A 102 5.01 -12.01 1.24
C HIS A 102 4.15 -13.05 0.53
N ARG A 103 3.84 -14.14 1.25
CA ARG A 103 2.94 -15.19 0.79
C ARG A 103 1.63 -15.14 1.56
N GLY A 104 0.53 -14.96 0.85
CA GLY A 104 -0.83 -14.92 1.37
C GLY A 104 -1.67 -16.11 0.92
N ARG A 105 -2.86 -16.26 1.53
CA ARG A 105 -3.81 -17.32 1.19
C ARG A 105 -5.23 -16.77 1.10
N LEU A 106 -5.92 -17.13 0.03
CA LEU A 106 -7.35 -16.87 -0.15
C LEU A 106 -8.08 -18.19 -0.39
N VAL A 107 -9.31 -18.30 0.09
CA VAL A 107 -10.22 -19.38 -0.32
C VAL A 107 -11.27 -18.78 -1.23
N VAL A 108 -11.42 -19.35 -2.42
CA VAL A 108 -12.32 -18.85 -3.48
C VAL A 108 -13.06 -20.01 -4.13
N HIS A 109 -14.10 -19.70 -4.90
CA HIS A 109 -14.79 -20.68 -5.74
C HIS A 109 -13.81 -21.28 -6.75
N GLN A 110 -13.88 -22.59 -7.00
CA GLN A 110 -12.94 -23.30 -7.88
C GLN A 110 -12.84 -22.68 -9.29
N ASP A 111 -13.97 -22.23 -9.85
CA ASP A 111 -14.03 -21.59 -11.18
C ASP A 111 -13.31 -20.24 -11.27
N LEU A 112 -13.07 -19.57 -10.14
CA LEU A 112 -12.44 -18.24 -10.11
C LEU A 112 -10.94 -18.28 -9.81
N THR A 113 -10.37 -19.47 -9.57
CA THR A 113 -8.98 -19.61 -9.16
C THR A 113 -7.99 -18.97 -10.14
N ALA A 114 -8.13 -19.20 -11.44
CA ALA A 114 -7.27 -18.60 -12.46
C ALA A 114 -7.40 -17.07 -12.50
N GLU A 115 -8.63 -16.56 -12.49
CA GLU A 115 -8.89 -15.12 -12.56
C GLU A 115 -8.35 -14.39 -11.31
N VAL A 116 -8.50 -14.99 -10.13
CA VAL A 116 -7.93 -14.47 -8.88
C VAL A 116 -6.40 -14.48 -8.94
N ILE A 117 -5.77 -15.52 -9.47
CA ILE A 117 -4.31 -15.56 -9.66
C ILE A 117 -3.86 -14.40 -10.56
N ASP A 118 -4.54 -14.19 -11.69
CA ASP A 118 -4.19 -13.11 -12.63
C ASP A 118 -4.35 -11.72 -12.00
N VAL A 119 -5.41 -11.52 -11.21
CA VAL A 119 -5.64 -10.27 -10.48
C VAL A 119 -4.49 -10.01 -9.50
N PHE A 120 -4.16 -10.98 -8.64
CA PHE A 120 -3.14 -10.78 -7.62
C PHE A 120 -1.73 -10.73 -8.20
N GLN A 121 -1.46 -11.41 -9.31
CA GLN A 121 -0.23 -11.22 -10.07
C GLN A 121 -0.13 -9.76 -10.56
N GLN A 122 -1.21 -9.19 -11.11
CA GLN A 122 -1.20 -7.80 -11.56
C GLN A 122 -1.03 -6.82 -10.40
N LEU A 123 -1.68 -7.06 -9.25
CA LEU A 123 -1.46 -6.26 -8.04
C LEU A 123 0.00 -6.34 -7.56
N PHE A 124 0.62 -7.52 -7.65
CA PHE A 124 2.02 -7.73 -7.32
C PHE A 124 2.96 -6.97 -8.27
N GLU A 125 2.70 -7.01 -9.57
CA GLU A 125 3.46 -6.25 -10.58
C GLU A 125 3.33 -4.73 -10.39
N LEU A 126 2.15 -4.26 -9.99
CA LEU A 126 1.89 -2.86 -9.62
C LEU A 126 2.54 -2.46 -8.29
N ARG A 127 3.08 -3.43 -7.52
CA ARG A 127 3.52 -3.25 -6.13
C ARG A 127 2.44 -2.61 -5.24
N PHE A 128 1.17 -2.94 -5.48
CA PHE A 128 0.09 -2.48 -4.62
C PHE A 128 0.24 -3.13 -3.23
N PRO A 129 0.39 -2.34 -2.16
CA PRO A 129 0.68 -2.89 -0.85
C PRO A 129 -0.57 -3.48 -0.21
N ILE A 130 -0.44 -4.69 0.30
CA ILE A 130 -1.44 -5.41 1.09
C ILE A 130 -0.85 -5.65 2.48
N GLU A 131 -1.62 -5.32 3.52
CA GLU A 131 -1.14 -5.44 4.90
C GLU A 131 -1.07 -6.92 5.33
N ARG A 132 -2.17 -7.64 5.15
CA ARG A 132 -2.30 -9.07 5.47
C ARG A 132 -3.18 -9.75 4.43
N MET A 133 -2.91 -11.04 4.19
CA MET A 133 -3.76 -11.88 3.36
C MET A 133 -3.86 -13.28 3.96
N ARG A 134 -4.88 -13.48 4.79
CA ARG A 134 -5.13 -14.70 5.56
C ARG A 134 -6.60 -15.10 5.40
N THR A 135 -6.83 -16.40 5.47
CA THR A 135 -8.18 -16.96 5.55
C THR A 135 -8.85 -16.56 6.86
N ALA A 136 -10.18 -16.39 6.83
CA ALA A 136 -10.92 -15.80 7.96
C ALA A 136 -10.96 -16.70 9.22
N ASP A 137 -10.60 -17.98 9.12
CA ASP A 137 -10.48 -18.92 10.24
C ASP A 137 -9.37 -18.53 11.23
N HIS A 138 -8.46 -17.64 10.84
CA HIS A 138 -7.45 -17.08 11.74
C HIS A 138 -8.03 -16.11 12.78
N TYR A 139 -9.31 -15.76 12.69
CA TYR A 139 -10.01 -14.91 13.64
C TYR A 139 -11.03 -15.75 14.43
N PRO A 140 -11.22 -15.49 15.75
CA PRO A 140 -12.20 -16.21 16.56
C PRO A 140 -13.57 -16.24 15.89
N ASP A 141 -14.17 -17.42 15.77
CA ASP A 141 -15.47 -17.64 15.14
C ASP A 141 -15.60 -17.10 13.70
N ALA A 142 -14.47 -16.91 13.00
CA ALA A 142 -14.41 -16.22 11.71
C ALA A 142 -15.04 -14.81 11.74
N ASP A 143 -14.84 -14.08 12.85
CA ASP A 143 -15.36 -12.73 13.05
C ASP A 143 -14.83 -11.75 11.99
N ASP A 144 -15.77 -11.26 11.18
CA ASP A 144 -15.53 -10.39 10.04
C ASP A 144 -14.99 -9.02 10.48
N GLU A 145 -15.53 -8.45 11.56
CA GLU A 145 -15.10 -7.14 12.07
C GLU A 145 -13.68 -7.19 12.62
N LEU A 146 -13.29 -8.27 13.32
CA LEU A 146 -11.91 -8.47 13.76
C LEU A 146 -10.94 -8.61 12.57
N SER A 147 -11.36 -9.33 11.52
CA SER A 147 -10.58 -9.47 10.29
C SER A 147 -10.39 -8.13 9.59
N MET A 148 -11.48 -7.37 9.44
CA MET A 148 -11.46 -6.05 8.81
C MET A 148 -10.61 -5.05 9.61
N ARG A 149 -10.73 -5.02 10.95
CA ARG A 149 -9.92 -4.15 11.83
C ARG A 149 -8.42 -4.41 11.72
N ASP A 150 -8.05 -5.66 11.50
CA ASP A 150 -6.68 -6.11 11.27
C ASP A 150 -6.20 -5.85 9.82
N ASN A 151 -7.02 -5.19 9.01
CA ASN A 151 -6.76 -4.84 7.62
C ASN A 151 -6.45 -6.08 6.76
N ASN A 152 -7.11 -7.20 7.05
CA ASN A 152 -6.88 -8.46 6.39
C ASN A 152 -7.62 -8.55 5.06
N THR A 153 -6.87 -8.74 3.98
CA THR A 153 -7.43 -9.11 2.68
C THR A 153 -7.92 -10.56 2.74
N SER A 154 -9.21 -10.77 2.46
CA SER A 154 -9.84 -12.09 2.58
C SER A 154 -10.92 -12.30 1.51
N ALA A 155 -11.40 -13.54 1.33
CA ALA A 155 -12.32 -13.88 0.25
C ALA A 155 -13.50 -14.74 0.71
N PHE A 156 -13.27 -15.95 1.20
CA PHE A 156 -14.36 -16.81 1.70
C PHE A 156 -14.61 -16.62 3.20
N ASN A 157 -15.88 -16.39 3.54
CA ASN A 157 -16.43 -16.49 4.89
C ASN A 157 -17.94 -16.78 4.76
N CYS A 158 -18.40 -17.93 5.27
CA CYS A 158 -19.80 -18.30 5.16
C CYS A 158 -20.68 -17.53 6.15
N ARG A 159 -21.11 -16.35 5.72
CA ARG A 159 -22.01 -15.46 6.46
C ARG A 159 -23.12 -14.91 5.59
N ASP A 160 -24.23 -14.58 6.22
CA ASP A 160 -25.30 -13.82 5.61
C ASP A 160 -24.93 -12.33 5.52
N ILE A 161 -25.72 -11.58 4.75
CA ILE A 161 -25.71 -10.12 4.79
C ILE A 161 -26.68 -9.71 5.90
N PRO A 162 -26.20 -9.07 6.98
CA PRO A 162 -27.00 -8.80 8.17
C PRO A 162 -28.35 -8.15 7.86
N GLY A 163 -29.42 -8.71 8.42
CA GLY A 163 -30.79 -8.17 8.30
C GLY A 163 -31.47 -8.40 6.93
N THR A 164 -30.85 -9.13 6.00
CA THR A 164 -31.43 -9.38 4.67
C THR A 164 -31.97 -10.80 4.48
N GLY A 165 -31.49 -11.77 5.27
CA GLY A 165 -31.77 -13.19 5.06
C GLY A 165 -31.09 -13.80 3.81
N ASN A 166 -30.23 -13.05 3.13
CA ASN A 166 -29.50 -13.51 1.95
C ASN A 166 -28.04 -13.80 2.28
N TRP A 167 -27.46 -14.79 1.62
CA TRP A 167 -26.04 -15.09 1.70
C TRP A 167 -25.18 -13.98 1.06
N SER A 168 -24.07 -13.63 1.71
CA SER A 168 -23.03 -12.80 1.11
C SER A 168 -22.33 -13.53 -0.03
N LEU A 169 -21.79 -12.82 -1.03
CA LEU A 169 -20.95 -13.46 -2.05
C LEU A 169 -19.63 -14.03 -1.49
N HIS A 170 -19.21 -13.58 -0.31
CA HIS A 170 -18.15 -14.26 0.46
C HIS A 170 -18.52 -15.70 0.81
N ALA A 171 -19.80 -16.01 1.08
CA ALA A 171 -20.25 -17.36 1.37
C ALA A 171 -20.23 -18.28 0.14
N TYR A 172 -20.08 -17.72 -1.06
CA TYR A 172 -19.91 -18.46 -2.30
C TYR A 172 -18.45 -18.51 -2.78
N GLY A 173 -17.51 -17.89 -2.04
CA GLY A 173 -16.11 -17.74 -2.49
C GLY A 173 -15.99 -16.87 -3.75
N ARG A 174 -16.92 -15.95 -3.95
CA ARG A 174 -17.06 -15.11 -5.16
C ARG A 174 -16.87 -13.62 -4.88
N ALA A 175 -16.33 -13.29 -3.72
CA ALA A 175 -15.96 -11.95 -3.32
C ALA A 175 -14.54 -11.92 -2.77
N VAL A 176 -13.89 -10.77 -2.87
CA VAL A 176 -12.58 -10.47 -2.27
C VAL A 176 -12.65 -9.08 -1.67
N ASP A 177 -12.28 -8.95 -0.40
CA ASP A 177 -12.10 -7.67 0.28
C ASP A 177 -10.62 -7.32 0.35
N ILE A 178 -10.24 -6.12 -0.08
CA ILE A 178 -8.83 -5.65 -0.12
C ILE A 178 -8.60 -4.56 0.92
N ASN A 179 -7.67 -4.81 1.85
CA ASN A 179 -7.29 -3.88 2.93
C ASN A 179 -8.52 -3.18 3.56
N PRO A 180 -9.46 -3.90 4.21
CA PRO A 180 -10.71 -3.35 4.76
C PRO A 180 -10.60 -2.06 5.58
N ARG A 181 -9.55 -1.93 6.40
CA ARG A 181 -9.35 -0.75 7.23
C ARG A 181 -9.06 0.50 6.40
N LEU A 182 -8.37 0.34 5.27
CA LEU A 182 -8.03 1.42 4.35
C LEU A 182 -9.13 1.70 3.31
N ASN A 183 -10.03 0.74 3.13
CA ASN A 183 -11.10 0.76 2.13
C ASN A 183 -12.45 0.42 2.78
N PRO A 184 -12.96 1.28 3.68
CA PRO A 184 -14.10 0.92 4.50
C PRO A 184 -15.39 0.70 3.70
N TYR A 185 -16.28 -0.11 4.26
CA TYR A 185 -17.70 -0.04 3.98
C TYR A 185 -18.29 1.24 4.60
N VAL A 186 -19.17 1.93 3.88
CA VAL A 186 -19.88 3.13 4.32
C VAL A 186 -21.36 3.02 3.95
N ASP A 187 -22.24 3.05 4.95
CA ASP A 187 -23.67 2.92 4.74
C ASP A 187 -24.33 4.24 4.30
N ARG A 188 -25.67 4.24 4.15
CA ARG A 188 -26.42 5.44 3.74
C ARG A 188 -26.36 6.58 4.78
N ARG A 189 -26.18 6.26 6.06
CA ARG A 189 -26.13 7.22 7.16
C ARG A 189 -24.74 7.82 7.35
N GLY A 190 -23.73 7.25 6.69
CA GLY A 190 -22.33 7.61 6.88
C GLY A 190 -21.66 6.81 7.99
N ASP A 191 -22.35 5.82 8.56
CA ASP A 191 -21.74 4.85 9.47
C ASP A 191 -20.78 3.97 8.66
N PHE A 192 -19.62 3.66 9.22
CA PHE A 192 -18.56 2.94 8.51
C PHE A 192 -18.07 1.70 9.26
N GLN A 193 -17.55 0.74 8.51
CA GLN A 193 -16.90 -0.46 9.02
C GLN A 193 -15.57 -0.69 8.27
N PRO A 194 -14.52 -1.18 8.94
CA PRO A 194 -14.46 -1.50 10.37
C PRO A 194 -14.42 -0.25 11.27
N ALA A 195 -14.70 -0.42 12.56
CA ALA A 195 -14.81 0.69 13.52
C ALA A 195 -13.54 1.57 13.65
N ASN A 196 -12.37 1.05 13.24
CA ASN A 196 -11.09 1.77 13.24
C ASN A 196 -10.72 2.38 11.86
N ALA A 197 -11.64 2.42 10.90
CA ALA A 197 -11.38 2.92 9.54
C ALA A 197 -11.68 4.42 9.34
N GLY A 198 -12.07 5.15 10.38
CA GLY A 198 -12.53 6.54 10.30
C GLY A 198 -11.67 7.48 9.44
N PRO A 199 -10.32 7.46 9.55
CA PRO A 199 -9.46 8.29 8.70
C PRO A 199 -9.59 8.04 7.19
N TRP A 200 -10.00 6.83 6.77
CA TRP A 200 -10.06 6.40 5.37
C TRP A 200 -11.45 6.50 4.74
N VAL A 201 -12.44 7.02 5.48
CA VAL A 201 -13.73 7.44 4.92
C VAL A 201 -13.52 8.60 3.93
N ASP A 202 -12.54 9.47 4.19
CA ASP A 202 -12.11 10.53 3.27
C ASP A 202 -11.46 9.92 2.02
N ARG A 203 -12.20 9.92 0.90
CA ARG A 203 -11.75 9.39 -0.40
C ARG A 203 -10.95 10.40 -1.23
N SER A 204 -10.60 11.57 -0.69
CA SER A 204 -9.57 12.43 -1.29
C SER A 204 -8.15 11.91 -1.03
N ARG A 205 -8.01 10.92 -0.13
CA ARG A 205 -6.75 10.31 0.25
C ARG A 205 -6.24 9.35 -0.83
N THR A 206 -4.92 9.38 -1.02
CA THR A 206 -4.19 8.53 -1.97
C THR A 206 -3.05 7.78 -1.25
N ASP A 207 -3.29 7.37 0.00
CA ASP A 207 -2.28 6.61 0.74
C ASP A 207 -2.02 5.26 0.06
N PRO A 208 -0.82 4.69 0.21
CA PRO A 208 -0.57 3.34 -0.28
C PRO A 208 -1.61 2.34 0.27
N GLY A 209 -2.16 1.51 -0.62
CA GLY A 209 -3.13 0.47 -0.28
C GLY A 209 -4.60 0.93 -0.22
N THR A 210 -4.90 2.22 -0.44
CA THR A 210 -6.26 2.69 -0.69
C THR A 210 -6.69 2.44 -2.14
N LEU A 211 -7.98 2.25 -2.36
CA LEU A 211 -8.62 1.98 -3.65
C LEU A 211 -9.54 3.15 -4.03
N ASN A 212 -9.15 3.91 -5.04
CA ASN A 212 -9.98 4.97 -5.61
C ASN A 212 -10.45 4.59 -7.01
N ASP A 213 -11.55 5.23 -7.44
CA ASP A 213 -12.08 4.99 -8.77
C ASP A 213 -11.04 5.30 -9.84
N GLY A 214 -10.91 4.39 -10.81
CA GLY A 214 -9.88 4.50 -11.85
C GLY A 214 -8.45 4.18 -11.37
N ASP A 215 -8.23 3.66 -10.17
CA ASP A 215 -6.90 3.18 -9.80
C ASP A 215 -6.51 1.93 -10.62
N PRO A 216 -5.22 1.75 -10.95
CA PRO A 216 -4.74 0.51 -11.57
C PRO A 216 -5.11 -0.75 -10.77
N ALA A 217 -5.13 -0.66 -9.45
CA ALA A 217 -5.52 -1.75 -8.56
C ALA A 217 -7.00 -2.11 -8.68
N VAL A 218 -7.89 -1.11 -8.79
CA VAL A 218 -9.32 -1.35 -9.05
C VAL A 218 -9.51 -1.98 -10.44
N ARG A 219 -8.80 -1.47 -11.46
CA ARG A 219 -8.85 -2.02 -12.82
C ARG A 219 -8.36 -3.46 -12.94
N ALA A 220 -7.41 -3.87 -12.09
CA ALA A 220 -6.96 -5.27 -12.05
C ALA A 220 -8.15 -6.22 -11.87
N PHE A 221 -9.17 -5.83 -11.10
CA PHE A 221 -10.43 -6.57 -10.98
C PHE A 221 -11.42 -6.23 -12.10
N THR A 222 -11.74 -4.95 -12.29
CA THR A 222 -12.90 -4.55 -13.13
C THR A 222 -12.71 -4.87 -14.61
N ASP A 223 -11.48 -4.82 -15.13
CA ASP A 223 -11.20 -5.15 -16.53
C ASP A 223 -11.41 -6.65 -16.82
N ARG A 224 -11.52 -7.47 -15.78
CA ARG A 224 -11.86 -8.91 -15.85
C ARG A 224 -13.34 -9.19 -15.54
N GLY A 225 -14.16 -8.16 -15.42
CA GLY A 225 -15.61 -8.29 -15.20
C GLY A 225 -16.04 -8.42 -13.74
N TRP A 226 -15.12 -8.21 -12.78
CA TRP A 226 -15.51 -8.01 -11.39
C TRP A 226 -16.24 -6.68 -11.22
N ARG A 227 -17.19 -6.64 -10.29
CA ARG A 227 -17.87 -5.41 -9.89
C ARG A 227 -17.24 -4.93 -8.59
N TRP A 228 -16.89 -3.65 -8.54
CA TRP A 228 -16.35 -3.03 -7.34
C TRP A 228 -17.46 -2.36 -6.52
N GLY A 229 -17.44 -2.53 -5.21
CA GLY A 229 -18.41 -1.96 -4.28
C GLY A 229 -18.32 -0.44 -4.14
N GLY A 230 -17.16 0.14 -4.47
CA GLY A 230 -16.99 1.61 -4.59
C GLY A 230 -17.83 2.24 -5.73
N HIS A 231 -18.33 1.44 -6.68
CA HIS A 231 -19.22 1.90 -7.74
C HIS A 231 -20.71 1.80 -7.40
N TRP A 232 -21.06 1.29 -6.21
CA TRP A 232 -22.46 1.18 -5.81
C TRP A 232 -23.03 2.53 -5.37
N ARG A 233 -24.36 2.65 -5.41
CA ARG A 233 -25.03 3.87 -4.93
C ARG A 233 -25.11 3.94 -3.40
N THR A 234 -25.47 2.82 -2.79
CA THR A 234 -25.54 2.64 -1.34
C THR A 234 -25.78 1.15 -1.05
N PRO A 235 -25.07 0.56 -0.08
CA PRO A 235 -23.88 1.12 0.59
C PRO A 235 -22.72 1.32 -0.40
N LEU A 236 -21.74 2.13 -0.02
CA LEU A 236 -20.44 2.20 -0.70
C LEU A 236 -19.53 1.20 0.00
N ASP A 237 -18.96 0.25 -0.73
CA ASP A 237 -18.15 -0.82 -0.14
C ASP A 237 -16.77 -0.86 -0.80
N TYR A 238 -15.85 0.01 -0.35
CA TYR A 238 -14.60 0.25 -1.08
C TYR A 238 -13.64 -0.94 -1.06
N GLN A 239 -13.74 -1.82 -0.07
CA GLN A 239 -12.96 -3.05 0.04
C GLN A 239 -13.42 -4.11 -0.95
N HIS A 240 -14.70 -4.13 -1.28
CA HIS A 240 -15.37 -5.30 -1.83
C HIS A 240 -15.32 -5.37 -3.35
N PHE A 241 -14.88 -6.51 -3.87
CA PHE A 241 -15.01 -6.88 -5.27
C PHE A 241 -15.82 -8.17 -5.37
N GLU A 242 -16.79 -8.23 -6.29
CA GLU A 242 -17.59 -9.44 -6.53
C GLU A 242 -17.61 -9.90 -7.98
N ARG A 243 -17.66 -11.23 -8.15
CA ARG A 243 -17.87 -11.90 -9.44
C ARG A 243 -19.11 -12.77 -9.40
N ARG A 244 -20.15 -12.34 -10.10
CA ARG A 244 -21.38 -13.12 -10.30
C ARG A 244 -21.25 -14.10 -11.46
#